data_AF-A0A251WN11-F1
#
_entry.id   AF-A0A251WN11-F1
#
_cell.length_a   1.000
_cell.length_b   1.000
_cell.length_c   1.000
_cell.angle_alpha   90.00
_cell.angle_beta   90.00
_cell.angle_gamma   90.00
#
_symmetry.space_group_name_H-M   'P 1'
#
loop_
_entity.id
_entity.type
_entity.pdbx_description
1 polymer ?
#
loop_
_entity_poly.entity_id
_entity_poly.type
_entity_poly.pdbx_seq_one_letter_code
_entity_poly.pdbx_strand_id
1 'polypeptide(L)' 'METLEFIIYPDGRVQEKVTGIVGASCAEVTAAIEEQLGVVLRQETTAEFFAQPVQQSQTATTHTTFSDW' A
#
# COMPACT_ATOMS: atom_id res chain seq x y z
N MET A 1 0.37 -1.05 9.39
CA MET A 1 1.67 -1.75 9.36
C MET A 1 1.73 -2.43 8.01
N GLU A 2 2.78 -2.18 7.24
CA GLU A 2 2.96 -2.71 5.89
C GLU A 2 3.72 -4.04 5.97
N THR A 3 3.26 -5.04 5.23
CA THR A 3 3.84 -6.39 5.28
C THR A 3 3.92 -6.96 3.87
N LEU A 4 5.11 -7.47 3.51
CA LEU A 4 5.33 -8.31 2.34
C LEU A 4 5.57 -9.75 2.78
N GLU A 5 4.76 -10.67 2.27
CA GLU A 5 4.86 -12.11 2.52
C GLU A 5 5.23 -12.84 1.22
N PHE A 6 6.21 -13.74 1.31
CA PHE A 6 6.65 -14.58 0.21
C PHE A 6 6.43 -16.05 0.56
N ILE A 7 5.70 -16.76 -0.30
CA ILE A 7 5.48 -18.19 -0.19
C ILE A 7 6.22 -18.86 -1.34
N ILE A 8 7.23 -19.66 -1.01
CA ILE A 8 8.00 -20.45 -1.97
C ILE A 8 7.44 -21.86 -1.99
N TYR A 9 6.91 -22.27 -3.13
CA TYR A 9 6.38 -23.61 -3.34
C TYR A 9 7.49 -24.59 -3.72
N PRO A 10 7.35 -25.90 -3.41
CA PRO A 10 8.34 -26.91 -3.76
C PRO A 10 8.47 -27.14 -5.28
N ASP A 11 7.55 -26.62 -6.08
CA ASP A 11 7.60 -26.62 -7.54
C ASP A 11 8.39 -25.42 -8.12
N GLY A 12 8.97 -24.58 -7.26
CA GLY A 12 9.80 -23.43 -7.65
C GLY A 12 9.01 -22.16 -7.91
N ARG A 13 7.68 -22.16 -7.73
CA ARG A 13 6.87 -20.92 -7.84
C ARG A 13 7.00 -20.07 -6.58
N VAL A 14 7.04 -18.76 -6.76
CA VAL A 14 7.01 -17.78 -5.67
C VAL A 14 5.69 -17.03 -5.75
N GLN A 15 4.97 -16.99 -4.63
CA GLN A 15 3.79 -16.13 -4.47
C GLN A 15 4.14 -14.97 -3.55
N GLU A 16 3.89 -13.76 -4.03
CA GLU A 16 4.05 -12.52 -3.28
C GLU A 16 2.68 -12.02 -2.81
N LYS A 17 2.59 -11.61 -1.54
CA LYS A 17 1.39 -10.99 -0.97
C LYS A 17 1.76 -9.72 -0.22
N VAL A 18 1.25 -8.60 -0.71
CA VAL A 18 1.43 -7.28 -0.10
C VAL A 18 0.16 -6.92 0.67
N THR A 19 0.33 -6.51 1.92
CA THR A 19 -0.78 -6.05 2.77
C THR A 19 -0.40 -4.77 3.51
N GLY A 20 -1.39 -3.93 3.81
CA GLY A 20 -1.18 -2.69 4.56
C GLY A 20 -0.76 -1.47 3.71
N ILE A 21 -0.55 -1.64 2.40
CA ILE A 21 -0.34 -0.54 1.44
C ILE A 21 -1.68 -0.27 0.72
N VAL A 22 -2.15 0.97 0.77
CA VAL A 22 -3.44 1.38 0.18
C VAL A 22 -3.24 2.05 -1.18
N GLY A 23 -4.16 1.79 -2.11
CA GLY A 23 -4.17 2.40 -3.43
C GLY A 23 -3.12 1.82 -4.39
N ALA A 24 -2.88 2.53 -5.50
CA ALA A 24 -1.96 2.10 -6.57
C ALA A 24 -0.49 1.99 -6.14
N SER A 25 -0.12 2.55 -4.99
CA SER A 25 1.25 2.47 -4.45
C SER A 25 1.70 1.02 -4.24
N CYS A 26 0.78 0.09 -3.94
CA CYS A 26 1.16 -1.33 -3.81
C CYS A 26 1.64 -1.93 -5.14
N ALA A 27 1.11 -1.46 -6.28
CA ALA A 27 1.53 -1.93 -7.60
C ALA A 27 2.92 -1.40 -8.00
N GLU A 28 3.28 -0.20 -7.56
CA GLU A 28 4.63 0.36 -7.80
C GLU A 28 5.69 -0.42 -7.03
N VAL A 29 5.39 -0.82 -5.78
CA VAL A 29 6.29 -1.62 -4.95
C VAL A 29 6.48 -3.02 -5.52
N THR A 30 5.41 -3.67 -5.99
CA THR A 30 5.53 -5.00 -6.59
C THR A 30 6.22 -4.98 -7.95
N ALA A 31 6.09 -3.91 -8.74
CA ALA A 31 6.69 -3.85 -10.08
C ALA A 31 8.21 -4.07 -10.10
N ALA A 32 8.94 -3.46 -9.16
CA ALA A 32 10.39 -3.65 -9.04
C ALA A 32 10.76 -5.08 -8.62
N ILE A 33 9.90 -5.73 -7.84
CA ILE A 33 10.10 -7.10 -7.35
C ILE A 33 9.79 -8.11 -8.45
N GLU A 34 8.70 -7.91 -9.19
CA GLU A 34 8.29 -8.71 -10.34
C GLU A 34 9.37 -8.73 -11.42
N GLU A 35 10.01 -7.59 -11.70
CA GLU A 35 11.13 -7.50 -12.65
C GLU A 35 12.35 -8.33 -12.23
N GLN A 36 12.59 -8.48 -10.92
CA GLN A 36 13.69 -9.29 -10.38
C GLN A 36 13.33 -10.78 -10.28
N LEU A 37 12.07 -11.11 -9.99
CA LEU A 37 11.58 -12.49 -9.84
C LEU A 37 11.32 -13.18 -11.19
N GLY A 38 11.11 -12.42 -12.27
CA GLY A 38 11.04 -12.93 -13.64
C GLY A 38 9.68 -12.73 -14.30
N VAL A 39 8.98 -13.82 -14.64
CA VAL A 39 7.71 -13.75 -15.38
C VAL A 39 6.52 -13.86 -14.43
N VAL A 40 5.66 -12.84 -14.41
CA VAL A 40 4.40 -12.86 -13.67
C VAL A 40 3.42 -13.81 -14.36
N LEU A 41 3.07 -14.91 -13.69
CA LEU A 41 2.09 -15.88 -14.19
C LEU A 41 0.65 -15.49 -13.88
N ARG A 42 0.42 -14.84 -12.74
CA ARG A 42 -0.90 -14.40 -12.27
C ARG A 42 -0.74 -13.21 -11.34
N GLN A 43 -1.56 -12.20 -11.56
CA GLN A 43 -1.70 -11.04 -10.68
C GLN A 43 -3.15 -10.94 -10.20
N GLU A 44 -3.35 -10.66 -8.92
CA GLU A 44 -4.69 -10.53 -8.33
C GLU A 44 -4.70 -9.33 -7.38
N THR A 45 -5.54 -8.32 -7.71
CA THR A 45 -5.68 -7.12 -6.89
C THR A 45 -6.61 -7.38 -5.71
N THR A 46 -6.19 -7.02 -4.51
CA THR A 46 -7.02 -7.12 -3.29
C THR A 46 -7.83 -5.84 -3.06
N ALA A 47 -8.74 -5.84 -2.08
CA ALA A 47 -9.60 -4.68 -1.80
C ALA A 47 -8.80 -3.40 -1.45
N GLU A 48 -7.62 -3.56 -0.85
CA GLU A 48 -6.70 -2.48 -0.49
C GLU A 48 -6.19 -1.71 -1.71
N PHE A 49 -6.09 -2.34 -2.87
CA PHE A 49 -5.72 -1.68 -4.13
C PHE A 49 -6.76 -0.62 -4.54
N PHE A 50 -8.04 -0.87 -4.26
CA PHE A 50 -9.14 0.04 -4.59
C PHE A 50 -9.42 1.06 -3.48
N ALA A 51 -8.78 0.93 -2.32
CA ALA A 51 -8.94 1.88 -1.23
C ALA A 51 -8.20 3.18 -1.55
N GLN A 52 -8.91 4.32 -1.50
CA GLN A 52 -8.29 5.63 -1.63
C GLN A 52 -7.56 6.01 -0.32
N PRO A 53 -6.34 6.55 -0.40
CA PRO A 53 -5.68 7.10 0.78
C PRO A 53 -6.50 8.29 1.29
N VAL A 54 -7.01 8.17 2.52
CA VAL A 54 -7.71 9.28 3.18
C VAL A 54 -6.67 10.31 3.60
N GLN A 55 -6.46 11.35 2.79
CA GLN A 55 -5.67 12.51 3.18
C GLN A 55 -6.44 13.32 4.23
N GLN A 56 -6.21 13.02 5.50
CA GLN A 56 -6.78 13.80 6.59
C GLN A 56 -5.95 15.07 6.79
N SER A 57 -6.26 16.12 6.03
CA SER A 57 -5.67 17.45 6.20
C SER A 57 -6.20 18.08 7.50
N GLN A 58 -5.56 17.81 8.64
CA GLN A 58 -5.85 18.52 9.88
C GLN A 58 -5.07 19.84 9.92
N THR A 59 -5.59 20.89 9.27
CA THR A 59 -5.23 22.26 9.64
C THR A 59 -6.29 22.79 10.60
N ALA A 60 -6.17 22.40 11.88
CA ALA A 60 -6.92 23.04 12.95
C ALA A 60 -6.22 24.36 13.32
N THR A 61 -6.52 25.43 12.59
CA THR A 61 -6.15 26.80 13.02
C THR A 61 -7.09 27.23 14.15
N THR A 62 -6.69 26.98 15.38
CA THR A 62 -7.33 27.54 16.58
C THR A 62 -6.93 29.02 16.69
N HIS A 63 -7.63 29.91 15.98
CA HIS A 63 -7.47 31.35 16.17
C HIS A 63 -8.29 31.79 17.39
N THR A 64 -7.69 31.73 18.58
CA THR A 64 -8.25 32.37 19.77
C THR A 64 -8.08 33.88 19.63
N THR A 65 -9.10 34.56 19.09
CA THR A 65 -9.22 36.01 19.21
C THR A 65 -9.52 36.35 20.67
N PHE A 66 -8.60 37.11 21.24
CA PHE A 66 -8.65 37.78 22.53
C PHE A 66 -9.81 38.81 22.56
N SER A 67 -10.63 38.79 23.61
CA SER A 67 -11.51 39.90 23.98
C SER A 67 -11.42 40.09 25.49
N ASP A 68 -10.64 41.09 25.89
CA ASP A 68 -10.65 41.70 27.21
C ASP A 68 -11.87 42.63 27.27
N TRP A 69 -12.84 42.34 28.12
CA TRP A 69 -13.95 43.22 28.48
C TRP A 69 -14.32 43.04 29.94
#